data_AF-A0A1Q8A6B8-F1
#
_entry.id   AF-A0A1Q8A6B8-F1
#
_cell.length_a   1.000
_cell.length_b   1.000
_cell.length_c   1.000
_cell.angle_alpha   90.00
_cell.angle_beta   90.00
_cell.angle_gamma   90.00
#
_symmetry.space_group_name_H-M   'P 1'
#
loop_
_entity.id
_entity.type
_entity.pdbx_description
1 polymer ?
#
loop_
_entity_poly.entity_id
_entity_poly.type
_entity_poly.pdbx_seq_one_letter_code
_entity_poly.pdbx_strand_id
1 'polypeptide(L)'
;MKTGEGSSSIEVERKLRRGLALEYLSVGWMTVEGAVAVYSGIVAGSIALVAFGGDSFVELVSALAVAVYLRNRQSGNLDPSILHRTERVTGVLLFALIPVTGLSALFSYLTGTRAEGSLLGVIIAVAAVVMMPYLWMEKKSIGQETGCLPLTTDAVESATCFFMSIALLGGLLSVTLFGLWWVDYLATAIILAFIAREAIEAIGESQ
;
A
#
# COMPACT_ATOMS: atom_id res chain seq x y z
N MET A 1 -16.60 -36.24 21.30
CA MET A 1 -15.66 -35.62 20.33
C MET A 1 -16.29 -34.40 19.61
N LYS A 2 -17.18 -33.62 20.25
CA LYS A 2 -17.87 -32.43 19.66
C LYS A 2 -17.40 -31.08 20.23
N THR A 3 -16.49 -31.10 21.20
CA THR A 3 -16.03 -29.90 21.93
C THR A 3 -14.88 -29.15 21.26
N GLY A 4 -14.15 -29.79 20.32
CA GLY A 4 -13.02 -29.19 19.61
C GLY A 4 -13.41 -28.24 18.47
N GLU A 5 -14.46 -28.56 17.70
CA GLU A 5 -14.91 -27.75 16.56
C GLU A 5 -15.48 -26.39 16.99
N GLY A 6 -16.20 -26.34 18.10
CA GLY A 6 -16.77 -25.09 18.64
C GLY A 6 -15.72 -24.14 19.24
N SER A 7 -14.64 -24.68 19.81
CA SER A 7 -13.53 -23.84 20.32
C SER A 7 -12.72 -23.24 19.17
N SER A 8 -12.48 -24.03 18.11
CA SER A 8 -11.75 -23.59 16.92
C SER A 8 -12.49 -22.48 16.17
N SER A 9 -13.81 -22.62 15.98
CA SER A 9 -14.61 -21.60 15.27
C SER A 9 -14.66 -20.26 16.02
N ILE A 10 -14.77 -20.27 17.35
CA ILE A 10 -14.74 -19.06 18.19
C ILE A 10 -13.37 -18.37 18.11
N GLU A 11 -12.28 -19.13 18.06
CA GLU A 11 -10.93 -18.56 17.94
C GLU A 11 -10.71 -17.93 16.56
N VAL A 12 -11.14 -18.59 15.48
CA VAL A 12 -11.09 -18.05 14.12
C VAL A 12 -11.88 -16.74 14.03
N GLU A 13 -13.10 -16.70 14.56
CA GLU A 13 -13.94 -15.50 14.57
C GLU A 13 -13.28 -14.34 15.33
N ARG A 14 -12.63 -14.62 16.48
CA ARG A 14 -11.88 -13.62 17.25
C ARG A 14 -10.71 -13.06 16.44
N LYS A 15 -9.96 -13.90 15.74
CA LYS A 15 -8.85 -13.49 14.88
C LYS A 15 -9.34 -12.64 13.70
N LEU A 16 -10.44 -13.01 13.07
CA LEU A 16 -11.05 -12.21 11.98
C LEU A 16 -11.54 -10.85 12.47
N ARG A 17 -12.05 -10.73 13.70
CA ARG A 17 -12.38 -9.42 14.30
C ARG A 17 -11.15 -8.55 14.52
N ARG A 18 -10.03 -9.15 14.93
CA ARG A 18 -8.75 -8.45 15.01
C ARG A 18 -8.26 -8.04 13.62
N GLY A 19 -8.41 -8.90 12.61
CA GLY A 19 -8.14 -8.57 11.20
C GLY A 19 -8.95 -7.36 10.74
N LEU A 20 -10.25 -7.31 11.05
CA LEU A 20 -11.10 -6.16 10.72
C LEU A 20 -10.63 -4.87 11.41
N ALA A 21 -10.20 -4.93 12.67
CA ALA A 21 -9.63 -3.79 13.37
C ALA A 21 -8.30 -3.32 12.75
N LEU A 22 -7.47 -4.25 12.29
CA LEU A 22 -6.25 -3.94 11.54
C LEU A 22 -6.56 -3.29 10.20
N GLU A 23 -7.58 -3.72 9.48
CA GLU A 23 -7.97 -3.05 8.24
C GLU A 23 -8.44 -1.62 8.48
N TYR A 24 -9.19 -1.35 9.56
CA TYR A 24 -9.53 0.03 9.91
C TYR A 24 -8.30 0.87 10.26
N LEU A 25 -7.30 0.27 10.92
CA LEU A 25 -6.02 0.92 11.16
C LEU A 25 -5.29 1.20 9.84
N SER A 26 -5.23 0.25 8.92
CA SER A 26 -4.63 0.41 7.59
C SER A 26 -5.32 1.51 6.79
N VAL A 27 -6.65 1.54 6.75
CA VAL A 27 -7.42 2.60 6.10
C VAL A 27 -7.04 3.99 6.64
N GLY A 28 -6.96 4.13 7.96
CA GLY A 28 -6.53 5.37 8.59
C GLY A 28 -5.09 5.74 8.25
N TRP A 29 -4.18 4.76 8.31
CA TRP A 29 -2.77 4.92 7.99
C TRP A 29 -2.55 5.33 6.53
N MET A 30 -3.08 4.58 5.57
CA MET A 30 -2.93 4.84 4.13
C MET A 30 -3.50 6.19 3.72
N THR A 31 -4.59 6.62 4.36
CA THR A 31 -5.16 7.95 4.11
C THR A 31 -4.17 9.06 4.51
N VAL A 32 -3.56 8.94 5.69
CA VAL A 32 -2.57 9.91 6.18
C VAL A 32 -1.30 9.84 5.35
N GLU A 33 -0.79 8.64 5.09
CA GLU A 33 0.42 8.39 4.31
C GLU A 33 0.29 8.94 2.90
N GLY A 34 -0.75 8.54 2.16
CA GLY A 34 -0.99 8.99 0.80
C GLY A 34 -1.16 10.50 0.70
N ALA A 35 -1.95 11.11 1.60
CA ALA A 35 -2.17 12.56 1.59
C ALA A 35 -0.89 13.34 1.89
N VAL A 36 -0.15 12.97 2.94
CA VAL A 36 1.09 13.64 3.33
C VAL A 36 2.18 13.44 2.28
N ALA A 37 2.28 12.24 1.70
CA ALA A 37 3.26 11.92 0.67
C ALA A 37 2.98 12.69 -0.63
N VAL A 38 1.75 12.67 -1.14
CA VAL A 38 1.42 13.43 -2.36
C VAL A 38 1.63 14.93 -2.15
N TYR A 39 1.15 15.48 -1.03
CA TYR A 39 1.34 16.90 -0.72
C TYR A 39 2.84 17.28 -0.67
N SER A 40 3.61 16.51 0.10
CA SER A 40 5.05 16.76 0.28
C SER A 40 5.83 16.57 -1.02
N GLY A 41 5.42 15.63 -1.86
CA GLY A 41 6.03 15.38 -3.17
C GLY A 41 5.79 16.51 -4.15
N ILE A 42 4.57 17.03 -4.22
CA ILE A 42 4.24 18.20 -5.05
C ILE A 42 5.03 19.43 -4.61
N VAL A 43 5.07 19.70 -3.30
CA VAL A 43 5.79 20.87 -2.75
C VAL A 43 7.31 20.76 -2.98
N ALA A 44 7.88 19.56 -2.84
CA ALA A 44 9.31 19.34 -2.99
C ALA A 44 9.75 19.00 -4.43
N GLY A 45 8.81 18.90 -5.38
CA GLY A 45 9.08 18.42 -6.73
C GLY A 45 9.62 16.98 -6.78
N SER A 46 9.32 16.15 -5.76
CA SER A 46 9.76 14.75 -5.66
C SER A 46 8.70 13.83 -6.26
N ILE A 47 9.08 13.13 -7.32
CA ILE A 47 8.19 12.27 -8.08
C ILE A 47 8.07 10.92 -7.37
N ALA A 48 9.15 10.50 -6.70
CA ALA A 48 9.16 9.33 -5.84
C ALA A 48 8.10 9.44 -4.74
N LEU A 49 7.97 10.60 -4.08
CA LEU A 49 6.93 10.83 -3.06
C LEU A 49 5.53 10.78 -3.64
N VAL A 50 5.30 11.40 -4.81
CA VAL A 50 3.98 11.40 -5.43
C VAL A 50 3.58 9.98 -5.86
N ALA A 51 4.53 9.22 -6.42
CA ALA A 51 4.33 7.84 -6.80
C ALA A 51 3.99 6.96 -5.58
N PHE A 52 4.79 7.08 -4.51
CA PHE A 52 4.56 6.39 -3.25
C PHE A 52 3.19 6.72 -2.65
N GLY A 53 2.83 8.02 -2.59
CA GLY A 53 1.52 8.40 -2.05
C GLY A 53 0.34 7.97 -2.94
N GLY A 54 0.54 7.88 -4.26
CA GLY A 54 -0.43 7.31 -5.18
C GLY A 54 -0.66 5.82 -4.93
N ASP A 55 0.40 5.09 -4.65
CA ASP A 55 0.37 3.67 -4.28
C ASP A 55 -0.35 3.44 -2.94
N SER A 56 -0.09 4.27 -1.92
CA SER A 56 -0.84 4.21 -0.65
C SER A 56 -2.34 4.37 -0.86
N PHE A 57 -2.80 5.15 -1.86
CA PHE A 57 -4.24 5.24 -2.17
C PHE A 57 -4.79 3.97 -2.83
N VAL A 58 -3.98 3.20 -3.53
CA VAL A 58 -4.37 1.87 -4.03
C VAL A 58 -4.50 0.91 -2.85
N GLU A 59 -3.52 0.86 -1.94
CA GLU A 59 -3.58 0.03 -0.73
C GLU A 59 -4.78 0.43 0.16
N LEU A 60 -5.13 1.72 0.22
CA LEU A 60 -6.35 2.21 0.88
C LEU A 60 -7.63 1.56 0.31
N VAL A 61 -7.71 1.48 -1.02
CA VAL A 61 -8.88 0.89 -1.70
C VAL A 61 -8.97 -0.62 -1.43
N SER A 62 -7.82 -1.32 -1.42
CA SER A 62 -7.73 -2.74 -1.09
C SER A 62 -8.16 -3.00 0.36
N ALA A 63 -7.58 -2.27 1.32
CA ALA A 63 -7.89 -2.38 2.75
C ALA A 63 -9.38 -2.11 3.04
N LEU A 64 -9.99 -1.12 2.37
CA LEU A 64 -11.43 -0.87 2.47
C LEU A 64 -12.27 -2.07 2.00
N ALA A 65 -11.87 -2.72 0.91
CA ALA A 65 -12.58 -3.88 0.40
C ALA A 65 -12.45 -5.10 1.31
N VAL A 66 -11.26 -5.36 1.85
CA VAL A 66 -11.03 -6.42 2.83
C VAL A 66 -11.82 -6.13 4.11
N ALA A 67 -11.85 -4.89 4.61
CA ALA A 67 -12.66 -4.50 5.76
C ALA A 67 -14.16 -4.77 5.53
N VAL A 68 -14.68 -4.40 4.36
CA VAL A 68 -16.08 -4.65 4.00
C VAL A 68 -16.36 -6.15 3.90
N TYR A 69 -15.46 -6.92 3.28
CA TYR A 69 -15.57 -8.38 3.18
C TYR A 69 -15.61 -9.04 4.56
N LEU A 70 -14.68 -8.68 5.46
CA LEU A 70 -14.63 -9.22 6.82
C LEU A 70 -15.88 -8.86 7.63
N ARG A 71 -16.36 -7.62 7.53
CA ARG A 71 -17.61 -7.18 8.18
C ARG A 71 -18.84 -7.94 7.67
N ASN A 72 -18.91 -8.15 6.36
CA ASN A 72 -19.98 -8.88 5.70
C ASN A 72 -19.98 -10.37 6.08
N ARG A 73 -18.79 -10.98 6.18
CA ARG A 73 -18.59 -12.34 6.68
C ARG A 73 -19.10 -12.51 8.12
N GLN A 74 -18.84 -11.56 9.01
CA GLN A 74 -19.34 -11.58 10.39
C GLN A 74 -20.87 -11.44 10.48
N SER A 75 -21.46 -10.68 9.54
CA SER A 75 -22.90 -10.44 9.48
C SER A 75 -23.67 -11.56 8.77
N GLY A 76 -22.97 -12.58 8.25
CA GLY A 76 -23.56 -13.69 7.47
C GLY A 76 -23.97 -13.33 6.05
N ASN A 77 -23.67 -12.11 5.58
CA ASN A 77 -24.03 -11.59 4.27
C ASN A 77 -22.79 -11.51 3.37
N LEU A 78 -22.23 -12.66 3.00
CA LEU A 78 -21.06 -12.72 2.11
C LEU A 78 -21.46 -12.34 0.69
N ASP A 79 -20.92 -11.23 0.22
CA ASP A 79 -20.97 -10.81 -1.18
C ASP A 79 -19.54 -10.82 -1.77
N PRO A 80 -19.15 -11.91 -2.47
CA PRO A 80 -17.84 -12.03 -3.09
C PRO A 80 -17.60 -11.03 -4.24
N SER A 81 -18.66 -10.39 -4.77
CA SER A 81 -18.53 -9.45 -5.89
C SER A 81 -17.76 -8.18 -5.52
N ILE A 82 -17.72 -7.85 -4.22
CA ILE A 82 -16.99 -6.68 -3.71
C ILE A 82 -15.49 -6.81 -3.98
N LEU A 83 -14.90 -8.01 -3.80
CA LEU A 83 -13.48 -8.22 -4.03
C LEU A 83 -13.14 -8.11 -5.51
N HIS A 84 -13.85 -8.85 -6.36
CA HIS A 84 -13.64 -8.81 -7.81
C HIS A 84 -13.79 -7.40 -8.38
N ARG A 85 -14.76 -6.62 -7.85
CA ARG A 85 -14.94 -5.22 -8.27
C ARG A 85 -13.77 -4.36 -7.80
N THR A 86 -13.28 -4.56 -6.58
CA THR A 86 -12.13 -3.84 -6.06
C THR A 86 -10.86 -4.18 -6.81
N GLU A 87 -10.54 -5.45 -7.03
CA GLU A 87 -9.37 -5.92 -7.80
C GLU A 87 -9.32 -5.27 -9.19
N ARG A 88 -10.48 -5.16 -9.85
CA ARG A 88 -10.57 -4.46 -11.14
C ARG A 88 -10.31 -2.96 -11.00
N VAL A 89 -10.79 -2.32 -9.93
CA VAL A 89 -10.56 -0.90 -9.67
C VAL A 89 -9.10 -0.64 -9.31
N THR A 90 -8.50 -1.42 -8.41
CA THR A 90 -7.09 -1.31 -8.02
C THR A 90 -6.17 -1.55 -9.22
N GLY A 91 -6.43 -2.59 -10.02
CA GLY A 91 -5.69 -2.84 -11.26
C GLY A 91 -5.76 -1.66 -12.25
N VAL A 92 -6.93 -1.04 -12.41
CA VAL A 92 -7.09 0.18 -13.25
C VAL A 92 -6.36 1.38 -12.65
N LEU A 93 -6.42 1.58 -11.34
CA LEU A 93 -5.74 2.69 -10.65
C LEU A 93 -4.22 2.56 -10.76
N LEU A 94 -3.67 1.37 -10.51
CA LEU A 94 -2.24 1.08 -10.67
C LEU A 94 -1.81 1.27 -12.13
N PHE A 95 -2.57 0.73 -13.08
CA PHE A 95 -2.29 0.90 -14.50
C PHE A 95 -2.33 2.38 -14.93
N ALA A 96 -3.21 3.19 -14.35
CA ALA A 96 -3.27 4.63 -14.59
C ALA A 96 -2.12 5.39 -13.90
N LEU A 97 -1.67 4.93 -12.73
CA LEU A 97 -0.58 5.55 -11.98
C LEU A 97 0.77 5.43 -12.70
N ILE A 98 1.02 4.34 -13.42
CA ILE A 98 2.25 4.09 -14.18
C ILE A 98 2.53 5.21 -15.22
N PRO A 99 1.65 5.50 -16.20
CA PRO A 99 1.93 6.53 -17.20
C PRO A 99 1.94 7.92 -16.59
N VAL A 100 1.12 8.21 -15.58
CA VAL A 100 1.12 9.51 -14.89
C VAL A 100 2.48 9.76 -14.23
N THR A 101 2.99 8.78 -13.49
CA THR A 101 4.27 8.87 -12.80
C THR A 101 5.44 8.85 -13.78
N GLY A 102 5.41 7.97 -14.79
CA GLY A 102 6.46 7.86 -15.80
C GLY A 102 6.58 9.11 -16.68
N LEU A 103 5.46 9.69 -17.12
CA LEU A 103 5.47 10.96 -17.87
C LEU A 103 5.91 12.13 -16.98
N SER A 104 5.49 12.15 -15.72
CA SER A 104 5.92 13.17 -14.76
C SER A 104 7.43 13.11 -14.52
N ALA A 105 8.00 11.90 -14.39
CA ALA A 105 9.44 11.64 -14.30
C ALA A 105 10.18 12.14 -15.52
N LEU A 106 9.71 11.78 -16.71
CA LEU A 106 10.32 12.20 -17.97
C LEU A 106 10.25 13.72 -18.16
N PHE A 107 9.09 14.33 -17.91
CA PHE A 107 8.91 15.78 -18.03
C PHE A 107 9.82 16.54 -17.06
N SER A 108 9.91 16.06 -15.82
CA SER A 108 10.78 16.68 -14.81
C SER A 108 12.26 16.58 -15.18
N TYR A 109 12.68 15.43 -15.70
CA TYR A 109 14.03 15.24 -16.22
C TYR A 109 14.33 16.20 -17.39
N LEU A 110 13.40 16.35 -18.33
CA LEU A 110 13.58 17.22 -19.50
C LEU A 110 13.54 18.72 -19.16
N THR A 111 12.72 19.12 -18.18
CA THR A 111 12.60 20.51 -17.73
C THR A 111 13.64 20.90 -16.67
N GLY A 112 14.38 19.92 -16.14
CA GLY A 112 15.41 20.13 -15.14
C GLY A 112 14.86 20.47 -13.75
N THR A 113 13.61 20.12 -13.45
CA THR A 113 13.06 20.24 -12.09
C THR A 113 13.78 19.27 -11.17
N ARG A 114 14.34 19.80 -10.07
CA ARG A 114 15.14 19.02 -9.12
C ARG A 114 14.31 18.81 -7.86
N ALA A 115 14.27 17.58 -7.38
CA ALA A 115 13.69 17.30 -6.08
C ALA A 115 14.50 18.02 -5.00
N GLU A 116 13.79 18.74 -4.13
CA GLU A 116 14.35 19.37 -2.95
C GLU A 116 14.10 18.51 -1.70
N GLY A 117 14.81 18.82 -0.62
CA GLY A 117 14.65 18.10 0.64
C GLY A 117 13.28 18.35 1.27
N SER A 118 12.56 17.29 1.64
CA SER A 118 11.25 17.39 2.30
C SER A 118 11.28 16.77 3.69
N LEU A 119 11.24 17.61 4.74
CA LEU A 119 11.19 17.11 6.13
C LEU A 119 9.92 16.29 6.38
N LEU A 120 8.77 16.75 5.89
CA LEU A 120 7.51 16.01 6.00
C LEU A 120 7.59 14.68 5.24
N GLY A 121 8.22 14.68 4.05
CA GLY A 121 8.46 13.46 3.28
C GLY A 121 9.34 12.45 4.02
N VAL A 122 10.41 12.91 4.66
CA VAL A 122 11.27 12.03 5.48
C VAL A 122 10.51 11.48 6.68
N ILE A 123 9.74 12.32 7.37
CA ILE A 123 8.94 11.88 8.53
C ILE A 123 7.94 10.79 8.12
N ILE A 124 7.19 10.99 7.03
CA ILE A 124 6.21 9.99 6.60
C ILE A 124 6.88 8.71 6.08
N ALA A 125 8.01 8.82 5.36
CA ALA A 125 8.76 7.66 4.89
C ALA A 125 9.33 6.83 6.06
N VAL A 126 9.89 7.49 7.09
CA VAL A 126 10.34 6.79 8.31
C VAL A 126 9.18 6.11 9.01
N ALA A 127 8.04 6.81 9.13
CA ALA A 127 6.88 6.25 9.78
C ALA A 127 6.31 5.05 9.01
N ALA A 128 6.30 5.09 7.67
CA ALA A 128 5.94 3.96 6.81
C ALA A 128 6.89 2.76 6.99
N VAL A 129 8.21 2.99 7.01
CA VAL A 129 9.22 1.93 7.28
C VAL A 129 8.97 1.22 8.61
N VAL A 130 8.41 1.91 9.61
CA VAL A 130 8.10 1.35 10.93
C VAL A 130 6.71 0.70 10.98
N MET A 131 5.69 1.34 10.41
CA MET A 131 4.29 0.89 10.48
C MET A 131 3.99 -0.28 9.55
N MET A 132 4.56 -0.29 8.34
CA MET A 132 4.24 -1.30 7.33
C MET A 132 4.66 -2.73 7.73
N PRO A 133 5.83 -2.98 8.34
CA PRO A 133 6.16 -4.31 8.85
C PRO A 133 5.16 -4.81 9.88
N TYR A 134 4.65 -3.93 10.75
CA TYR A 134 3.64 -4.29 11.72
C TYR A 134 2.33 -4.75 11.04
N LEU A 135 1.84 -3.96 10.08
CA LEU A 135 0.64 -4.31 9.31
C LEU A 135 0.84 -5.62 8.54
N TRP A 136 1.95 -5.76 7.82
CA TRP A 136 2.29 -6.96 7.05
C TRP A 136 2.29 -8.21 7.92
N MET A 137 3.02 -8.21 9.04
CA MET A 137 3.16 -9.39 9.89
C MET A 137 1.82 -9.80 10.51
N GLU A 138 1.05 -8.84 11.01
CA GLU A 138 -0.22 -9.10 11.69
C GLU A 138 -1.29 -9.59 10.71
N LYS A 139 -1.44 -8.92 9.55
CA LYS A 139 -2.37 -9.34 8.49
C LYS A 139 -2.01 -10.73 7.96
N LYS A 140 -0.73 -10.98 7.72
CA LYS A 140 -0.23 -12.29 7.26
C LYS A 140 -0.51 -13.40 8.28
N SER A 141 -0.23 -13.16 9.57
CA SER A 141 -0.47 -14.16 10.63
C SER A 141 -1.95 -14.52 10.71
N ILE A 142 -2.82 -13.50 10.77
CA ILE A 142 -4.26 -13.71 10.87
C ILE A 142 -4.80 -14.37 9.59
N GLY A 143 -4.36 -13.93 8.42
CA GLY A 143 -4.75 -14.48 7.12
C GLY A 143 -4.45 -15.98 7.03
N GLN A 144 -3.22 -16.38 7.38
CA GLN A 144 -2.78 -17.78 7.36
C GLN A 144 -3.49 -18.65 8.41
N GLU A 145 -3.62 -18.15 9.64
CA GLU A 145 -4.27 -18.89 10.73
C GLU A 145 -5.77 -19.07 10.54
N THR A 146 -6.43 -18.18 9.79
CA THR A 146 -7.88 -18.21 9.56
C THR A 146 -8.26 -18.69 8.16
N GLY A 147 -7.28 -18.94 7.28
CA GLY A 147 -7.51 -19.25 5.87
C GLY A 147 -8.19 -18.10 5.11
N CYS A 148 -8.02 -16.85 5.56
CA CYS A 148 -8.60 -15.69 4.91
C CYS A 148 -7.66 -15.20 3.80
N LEU A 149 -7.91 -15.66 2.58
CA LEU A 149 -7.12 -15.30 1.40
C LEU A 149 -7.06 -13.77 1.17
N PRO A 150 -8.18 -13.02 1.23
CA PRO A 150 -8.14 -11.56 0.99
C PRO A 150 -7.22 -10.80 1.94
N LEU A 151 -7.22 -11.20 3.22
CA LEU A 151 -6.34 -10.61 4.24
C LEU A 151 -4.87 -10.99 4.03
N THR A 152 -4.62 -12.15 3.41
CA THR A 152 -3.25 -12.59 3.08
C THR A 152 -2.72 -11.86 1.86
N THR A 153 -3.56 -11.63 0.84
CA THR A 153 -3.23 -10.83 -0.35
C THR A 153 -2.93 -9.39 0.04
N ASP A 154 -3.79 -8.78 0.85
CA ASP A 154 -3.61 -7.41 1.34
C ASP A 154 -2.37 -7.27 2.25
N ALA A 155 -1.96 -8.33 2.96
CA ALA A 155 -0.67 -8.36 3.65
C ALA A 155 0.54 -8.26 2.70
N VAL A 156 0.42 -8.71 1.44
CA VAL A 156 1.48 -8.58 0.43
C VAL A 156 1.63 -7.13 0.00
N GLU A 157 0.52 -6.39 -0.18
CA GLU A 157 0.56 -4.95 -0.48
C GLU A 157 1.33 -4.19 0.62
N SER A 158 1.00 -4.41 1.90
CA SER A 158 1.74 -3.80 3.01
C SER A 158 3.24 -4.17 3.02
N ALA A 159 3.60 -5.36 2.54
CA ALA A 159 5.00 -5.75 2.39
C ALA A 159 5.68 -5.00 1.23
N THR A 160 5.00 -4.83 0.10
CA THR A 160 5.55 -4.04 -1.02
C THR A 160 5.72 -2.59 -0.62
N CYS A 161 4.71 -2.00 0.04
CA CYS A 161 4.78 -0.62 0.52
C CYS A 161 5.95 -0.43 1.50
N PHE A 162 6.23 -1.40 2.38
CA PHE A 162 7.45 -1.38 3.20
C PHE A 162 8.73 -1.26 2.34
N PHE A 163 8.91 -2.10 1.32
CA PHE A 163 10.11 -2.02 0.48
C PHE A 163 10.17 -0.72 -0.34
N MET A 164 9.03 -0.23 -0.82
CA MET A 164 8.94 1.07 -1.50
C MET A 164 9.29 2.22 -0.55
N SER A 165 8.84 2.16 0.71
CA SER A 165 9.15 3.17 1.72
C SER A 165 10.65 3.22 2.06
N ILE A 166 11.36 2.09 2.04
CA ILE A 166 12.83 2.05 2.18
C ILE A 166 13.50 2.73 0.98
N ALA A 167 13.07 2.42 -0.24
CA ALA A 167 13.60 3.04 -1.45
C ALA A 167 13.37 4.56 -1.45
N LEU A 168 12.17 4.99 -1.05
CA LEU A 168 11.79 6.39 -0.90
C LEU A 168 12.64 7.09 0.15
N LEU A 169 12.76 6.51 1.35
CA LEU A 169 13.55 7.08 2.43
C LEU A 169 15.02 7.23 2.03
N GLY A 170 15.59 6.22 1.38
CA GLY A 170 16.95 6.28 0.84
C GLY A 170 17.12 7.41 -0.18
N GLY A 171 16.14 7.60 -1.07
CA GLY A 171 16.11 8.71 -2.01
C GLY A 171 16.06 10.07 -1.32
N LEU A 172 15.15 10.25 -0.37
CA LEU A 172 14.98 11.51 0.36
C LEU A 172 16.17 11.87 1.23
N LEU A 173 16.74 10.90 1.94
CA LEU A 173 17.96 11.11 2.71
C LEU A 173 19.14 11.47 1.81
N SER A 174 19.21 10.89 0.61
CA SER A 174 20.26 11.22 -0.36
C SER A 174 20.15 12.66 -0.86
N VAL A 175 18.92 13.12 -1.14
CA VAL A 175 18.66 14.52 -1.53
C VAL A 175 18.92 15.49 -0.38
N THR A 176 18.40 15.20 0.82
CA THR A 176 18.49 16.10 1.98
C THR A 176 19.90 16.22 2.56
N LEU A 177 20.68 15.13 2.60
CA LEU A 177 22.01 15.12 3.23
C LEU A 177 23.13 15.43 2.25
N PHE A 178 23.02 14.98 0.99
CA PHE A 178 24.11 15.04 0.01
C PHE A 178 23.78 15.91 -1.22
N GLY A 179 22.56 16.44 -1.33
CA GLY A 179 22.13 17.23 -2.48
C GLY A 179 22.04 16.43 -3.79
N LEU A 180 21.98 15.09 -3.71
CA LEU A 180 21.97 14.20 -4.87
C LEU A 180 20.56 14.10 -5.48
N TRP A 181 20.12 15.17 -6.12
CA TRP A 181 18.79 15.30 -6.76
C TRP A 181 18.45 14.16 -7.74
N TRP A 182 19.44 13.58 -8.43
CA TRP A 182 19.21 12.50 -9.39
C TRP A 182 18.75 11.19 -8.73
N VAL A 183 18.99 11.01 -7.43
CA VAL A 183 18.58 9.79 -6.69
C VAL A 183 17.06 9.72 -6.55
N ASP A 184 16.34 10.84 -6.61
CA ASP A 184 14.88 10.86 -6.65
C ASP A 184 14.33 10.11 -7.88
N TYR A 185 14.97 10.26 -9.05
CA TYR A 185 14.57 9.51 -10.25
C TYR A 185 14.88 8.01 -10.12
N LEU A 186 15.97 7.65 -9.45
CA LEU A 186 16.28 6.25 -9.19
C LEU A 186 15.25 5.62 -8.23
N ALA A 187 14.89 6.32 -7.16
CA ALA A 187 13.83 5.90 -6.25
C ALA A 187 12.49 5.79 -6.97
N THR A 188 12.15 6.77 -7.82
CA THR A 188 10.96 6.75 -8.67
C THR A 188 10.94 5.52 -9.58
N ALA A 189 12.07 5.17 -10.21
CA ALA A 189 12.16 4.00 -11.08
C ALA A 189 11.96 2.68 -10.31
N ILE A 190 12.51 2.58 -9.09
CA ILE A 190 12.31 1.43 -8.21
C ILE A 190 10.83 1.30 -7.82
N ILE A 191 10.22 2.40 -7.37
CA ILE A 191 8.80 2.44 -6.99
C ILE A 191 7.92 2.07 -8.20
N LEU A 192 8.19 2.62 -9.37
CA LEU A 192 7.48 2.28 -10.61
C LEU A 192 7.60 0.80 -10.96
N ALA A 193 8.74 0.16 -10.72
CA ALA A 193 8.91 -1.26 -10.97
C ALA A 193 8.02 -2.12 -10.04
N PHE A 194 7.85 -1.70 -8.79
CA PHE A 194 6.93 -2.35 -7.85
C PHE A 194 5.46 -2.15 -8.25
N ILE A 195 5.05 -0.90 -8.51
CA ILE A 195 3.69 -0.56 -8.98
C ILE A 195 3.35 -1.34 -10.26
N ALA A 196 4.29 -1.45 -11.20
CA ALA A 196 4.09 -2.21 -12.44
C ALA A 196 3.89 -3.71 -12.19
N ARG A 197 4.63 -4.29 -11.23
CA ARG A 197 4.45 -5.68 -10.83
C ARG A 197 3.05 -5.90 -10.25
N GLU A 198 2.62 -5.03 -9.33
CA GLU A 198 1.30 -5.13 -8.70
C GLU A 198 0.16 -4.93 -9.69
N ALA A 199 0.31 -4.00 -10.65
CA ALA A 199 -0.67 -3.81 -11.71
C ALA A 199 -0.88 -5.08 -12.55
N ILE A 200 0.21 -5.79 -12.87
CA ILE A 200 0.15 -7.04 -13.65
C ILE A 200 -0.51 -8.15 -12.83
N GLU A 201 -0.16 -8.27 -11.55
CA GLU A 201 -0.76 -9.25 -10.63
C GLU A 201 -2.27 -9.01 -10.47
N ALA A 202 -2.69 -7.77 -10.21
CA ALA A 202 -4.10 -7.39 -10.07
C ALA A 202 -4.92 -7.64 -11.35
N ILE A 203 -4.35 -7.37 -12.53
CA ILE A 203 -5.01 -7.66 -13.80
C ILE A 203 -5.09 -9.18 -14.06
N GLY A 204 -4.03 -9.92 -13.73
CA GLY A 204 -3.96 -11.37 -13.90
C GLY A 204 -4.98 -12.13 -13.05
N GLU A 205 -5.26 -11.66 -11.83
CA GLU A 205 -6.28 -12.26 -10.93
C GLU A 205 -7.71 -11.89 -11.34
N SER A 206 -7.91 -10.82 -12.11
CA SER A 206 -9.22 -10.35 -12.55
C SER A 206 -9.84 -11.10 -13.74
N GLN A 207 -9.17 -12.14 -14.28
CA GLN A 207 -9.60 -12.98 -15.42
C GLN A 207 -9.97 -14.40 -15.00
#